data_AF-A0A392NS64-F1
#
_entry.id   AF-A0A392NS64-F1
#
_cell.length_a   1.000
_cell.length_b   1.000
_cell.length_c   1.000
_cell.angle_alpha   90.00
_cell.angle_beta   90.00
_cell.angle_gamma   90.00
#
_symmetry.space_group_name_H-M   'P 1'
#
loop_
_entity.id
_entity.type
_entity.pdbx_description
1 polymer ?
#
loop_
_entity_poly.entity_id
_entity_poly.type
_entity_poly.pdbx_seq_one_letter_code
_entity_poly.pdbx_strand_id
1 'polypeptide(L)'
;GSVLNDEKGSSAWDLEKLRARNEKLEAKLLKAEIELTDHQEKYKELEVSSAEEKRKLAEEVDALKSAMAPVAAENPGVELNTEGIGMLRRVENGQIILPAVYQDMEAEEEDEDDEQLKDDNHDEAHGEDGEHQDKSNDNNA
;
A
#
# COMPACT_ATOMS: atom_id res chain seq x y z
N GLY A 1 -21.15 -63.55 -18.05
CA GLY A 1 -20.34 -62.39 -18.45
C GLY A 1 -20.72 -61.21 -17.58
N SER A 2 -20.24 -61.19 -16.33
CA SER A 2 -20.73 -60.25 -15.31
C SER A 2 -19.63 -59.39 -14.69
N VAL A 3 -18.35 -59.73 -14.91
CA VAL A 3 -17.20 -59.03 -14.30
C VAL A 3 -16.85 -57.72 -15.03
N LEU A 4 -17.17 -57.62 -16.32
CA LEU A 4 -16.82 -56.46 -17.15
C LEU A 4 -17.65 -55.20 -16.85
N ASN A 5 -18.75 -55.32 -16.10
CA ASN A 5 -19.65 -54.20 -15.85
C ASN A 5 -19.23 -53.38 -14.62
N ASP A 6 -18.66 -54.02 -13.59
CA ASP A 6 -18.25 -53.37 -12.34
C ASP A 6 -16.96 -52.55 -12.53
N GLU A 7 -16.04 -53.04 -13.36
CA GLU A 7 -14.76 -52.39 -13.67
C GLU A 7 -14.93 -51.11 -14.50
N LYS A 8 -15.95 -51.09 -15.37
CA LYS A 8 -16.30 -49.91 -16.20
C LYS A 8 -16.93 -48.79 -15.36
N GLY A 9 -17.69 -49.13 -14.32
CA GLY A 9 -18.22 -48.19 -13.33
C GLY A 9 -17.13 -47.57 -12.46
N SER A 10 -16.18 -48.38 -11.99
CA SER A 10 -15.01 -47.89 -11.23
C SER A 10 -14.18 -46.91 -12.04
N SER A 11 -13.88 -47.24 -13.30
CA SER A 11 -13.08 -46.39 -14.19
C SER A 11 -13.75 -45.06 -14.54
N ALA A 12 -15.08 -45.03 -14.68
CA ALA A 12 -15.82 -43.81 -14.95
C ALA A 12 -15.81 -42.85 -13.74
N TRP A 13 -15.96 -43.39 -12.54
CA TRP A 13 -15.90 -42.61 -11.31
C TRP A 13 -14.51 -42.04 -11.04
N ASP A 14 -13.46 -42.82 -11.28
CA ASP A 14 -12.07 -42.35 -11.15
C ASP A 14 -11.76 -41.19 -12.13
N LEU A 15 -12.28 -41.28 -13.36
CA LEU A 15 -12.17 -40.20 -14.36
C LEU A 15 -12.91 -38.93 -13.92
N GLU A 16 -14.11 -39.05 -13.38
CA GLU A 16 -14.88 -37.90 -12.87
C GLU A 16 -14.16 -37.21 -11.70
N LYS A 17 -13.60 -38.01 -10.78
CA LYS A 17 -12.78 -37.49 -9.67
C LYS A 17 -11.51 -36.77 -10.14
N LEU A 18 -10.86 -37.28 -11.18
CA LEU A 18 -9.71 -36.60 -11.80
C LEU A 18 -10.12 -35.29 -12.46
N ARG A 19 -11.26 -35.26 -13.17
CA ARG A 19 -11.79 -34.02 -13.76
C ARG A 19 -12.07 -32.95 -12.71
N ALA A 20 -12.77 -33.31 -11.63
CA ALA A 20 -13.06 -32.38 -10.54
C ALA A 20 -11.77 -31.84 -9.87
N ARG A 21 -10.74 -32.68 -9.76
CA ARG A 21 -9.43 -32.25 -9.26
C ARG A 21 -8.74 -31.30 -10.23
N ASN A 22 -8.78 -31.56 -11.53
CA ASN A 22 -8.19 -30.69 -12.54
C ASN A 22 -8.89 -29.33 -12.56
N GLU A 23 -10.22 -29.29 -12.56
CA GLU A 23 -11.00 -28.04 -12.49
C GLU A 23 -10.63 -27.23 -11.24
N LYS A 24 -10.49 -27.90 -10.09
CA LYS A 24 -10.03 -27.24 -8.85
C LYS A 24 -8.61 -26.71 -8.95
N LEU A 25 -7.71 -27.39 -9.66
CA LEU A 25 -6.34 -26.93 -9.87
C LEU A 25 -6.30 -25.74 -10.84
N GLU A 26 -7.08 -25.77 -11.91
CA GLU A 26 -7.23 -24.66 -12.86
C GLU A 26 -7.73 -23.39 -12.15
N ALA A 27 -8.76 -23.50 -11.30
CA ALA A 27 -9.27 -22.37 -10.52
C ALA A 27 -8.22 -21.78 -9.57
N LYS A 28 -7.39 -22.63 -8.94
CA LYS A 28 -6.29 -22.18 -8.08
C LYS A 28 -5.18 -21.50 -8.86
N LEU A 29 -4.87 -22.02 -10.04
CA LEU A 29 -3.85 -21.45 -10.92
C LEU A 29 -4.28 -20.06 -11.38
N LEU A 30 -5.54 -19.92 -11.80
CA LEU A 30 -6.10 -18.63 -12.18
C LEU A 30 -6.07 -17.62 -11.03
N LYS A 31 -6.43 -18.04 -9.81
CA LYS A 31 -6.36 -17.17 -8.61
C LYS A 31 -4.93 -16.69 -8.34
N ALA A 32 -3.96 -17.61 -8.39
CA ALA A 32 -2.55 -17.27 -8.19
C ALA A 32 -2.00 -16.35 -9.28
N GLU A 33 -2.45 -16.50 -10.52
CA GLU A 33 -2.05 -15.65 -11.64
C GLU A 33 -2.58 -14.21 -11.48
N ILE A 34 -3.83 -14.06 -11.03
CA ILE A 34 -4.41 -12.76 -10.68
C ILE A 34 -3.62 -12.10 -9.54
N GLU A 35 -3.40 -12.81 -8.44
CA GLU A 35 -2.64 -12.30 -7.29
C GLU A 35 -1.20 -11.90 -7.68
N LEU A 36 -0.54 -12.70 -8.53
CA LEU A 36 0.79 -12.37 -9.03
C LEU A 36 0.78 -11.06 -9.84
N THR A 37 -0.24 -10.86 -10.67
CA THR A 37 -0.39 -9.66 -11.49
C THR A 37 -0.62 -8.43 -10.60
N ASP A 38 -1.51 -8.53 -9.61
CA ASP A 38 -1.78 -7.46 -8.65
C ASP A 38 -0.50 -7.05 -7.88
N HIS A 39 0.28 -8.04 -7.42
CA HIS A 39 1.54 -7.76 -6.73
C HIS A 39 2.59 -7.11 -7.64
N GLN A 40 2.65 -7.53 -8.91
CA GLN A 40 3.54 -6.92 -9.89
C GLN A 40 3.17 -5.47 -10.18
N GLU A 41 1.88 -5.14 -10.26
CA GLU A 41 1.42 -3.77 -10.44
C GLU A 41 1.74 -2.91 -9.22
N LYS A 42 1.44 -3.39 -8.01
CA LYS A 42 1.80 -2.70 -6.76
C LYS A 42 3.29 -2.42 -6.65
N TYR A 43 4.13 -3.38 -7.04
CA TYR A 43 5.58 -3.19 -7.01
C TYR A 43 6.04 -2.10 -7.98
N LYS A 44 5.48 -2.05 -9.19
CA LYS A 44 5.79 -1.00 -10.17
C LYS A 44 5.34 0.38 -9.69
N GLU A 45 4.15 0.49 -9.09
CA GLU A 45 3.64 1.74 -8.53
C GLU A 45 4.55 2.25 -7.41
N LEU A 46 4.97 1.36 -6.50
CA LEU A 46 5.91 1.70 -5.43
C LEU A 46 7.26 2.17 -5.97
N GLU A 47 7.77 1.52 -7.02
CA GLU A 47 9.02 1.92 -7.67
C GLU A 47 8.93 3.32 -8.29
N VAL A 48 7.82 3.61 -8.98
CA VAL A 48 7.55 4.94 -9.57
C VAL A 48 7.43 6.00 -8.47
N SER A 49 6.59 5.76 -7.46
CA SER A 49 6.38 6.69 -6.33
C SER A 49 7.70 6.97 -5.61
N SER A 50 8.50 5.95 -5.32
CA SER A 50 9.80 6.13 -4.66
C SER A 50 10.79 6.93 -5.54
N ALA A 51 10.77 6.74 -6.86
CA ALA A 51 11.60 7.50 -7.78
C ALA A 51 11.19 8.98 -7.84
N GLU A 52 9.89 9.26 -7.81
CA GLU A 52 9.35 10.63 -7.76
C GLU A 52 9.72 11.35 -6.46
N GLU A 53 9.59 10.67 -5.32
CA GLU A 53 10.00 11.23 -4.02
C GLU A 53 11.50 11.53 -3.98
N LYS A 54 12.35 10.61 -4.45
CA LYS A 54 13.81 10.83 -4.55
C LYS A 54 14.13 12.03 -5.43
N ARG A 55 13.42 12.19 -6.54
CA ARG A 55 13.59 13.35 -7.43
C ARG A 55 13.20 14.64 -6.71
N LYS A 56 12.05 14.67 -6.04
CA LYS A 56 11.59 15.85 -5.29
C LYS A 56 12.59 16.25 -4.20
N LEU A 57 13.09 15.28 -3.42
CA LEU A 57 14.12 15.53 -2.41
C LEU A 57 15.42 16.06 -3.03
N ALA A 58 15.84 15.53 -4.18
CA ALA A 58 17.02 16.04 -4.87
C ALA A 58 16.85 17.51 -5.33
N GLU A 59 15.68 17.84 -5.89
CA GLU A 59 15.34 19.21 -6.29
C GLU A 59 15.33 20.17 -5.08
N GLU A 60 14.77 19.74 -3.93
CA GLU A 60 14.78 20.53 -2.69
C GLU A 60 16.20 20.72 -2.14
N VAL A 61 17.04 19.68 -2.16
CA VAL A 61 18.44 19.78 -1.74
C VAL A 61 19.22 20.76 -2.62
N ASP A 62 19.02 20.74 -3.93
CA ASP A 62 19.68 21.67 -4.85
C ASP A 62 19.19 23.11 -4.67
N ALA A 63 17.90 23.30 -4.40
CA ALA A 63 17.33 24.60 -4.06
C ALA A 63 17.93 25.15 -2.76
N LEU A 64 18.03 24.33 -1.71
CA LEU A 64 18.62 24.71 -0.44
C LEU A 64 20.11 25.05 -0.58
N LYS A 65 20.88 24.25 -1.31
CA LYS A 65 22.29 24.55 -1.61
C LYS A 65 22.45 25.90 -2.31
N SER A 66 21.61 26.17 -3.30
CA SER A 66 21.63 27.45 -4.04
C SER A 66 21.28 28.62 -3.12
N ALA A 67 20.28 28.48 -2.26
CA ALA A 67 19.87 29.50 -1.30
C ALA A 67 20.94 29.76 -0.22
N MET A 68 21.71 28.73 0.17
CA MET A 68 22.77 28.86 1.19
C MET A 68 24.13 29.28 0.63
N ALA A 69 24.32 29.31 -0.70
CA ALA A 69 25.56 29.73 -1.33
C ALA A 69 26.10 31.10 -0.84
N PRO A 70 25.27 32.14 -0.61
CA PRO A 70 25.76 33.41 -0.06
C PRO A 70 26.34 33.27 1.35
N VAL A 71 25.68 32.51 2.22
CA VAL A 71 26.11 32.29 3.62
C VAL A 71 27.41 31.47 3.66
N ALA A 72 27.55 30.50 2.77
CA ALA A 72 28.77 29.70 2.63
C ALA A 72 29.96 30.55 2.13
N ALA A 73 29.72 31.51 1.23
CA ALA A 73 30.76 32.43 0.75
C ALA A 73 31.27 33.36 1.86
N GLU A 74 30.40 33.76 2.80
CA GLU A 74 30.77 34.56 3.97
C GLU A 74 31.41 33.74 5.10
N ASN A 75 31.21 32.41 5.10
CA ASN A 75 31.70 31.49 6.12
C ASN A 75 32.48 30.30 5.51
N PRO A 76 33.66 30.53 4.88
CA PRO A 76 34.39 29.49 4.13
C PRO A 76 34.94 28.35 5.01
N GLY A 77 34.90 28.48 6.33
CA GLY A 77 35.29 27.43 7.29
C GLY A 77 34.14 26.55 7.78
N VAL A 78 32.90 26.79 7.32
CA VAL A 78 31.71 26.04 7.72
C VAL A 78 31.15 25.33 6.48
N GLU A 79 31.17 24.00 6.50
CA GLU A 79 30.70 23.16 5.40
C GLU A 79 29.24 22.74 5.59
N LEU A 80 28.50 22.68 4.49
CA LEU A 80 27.14 22.16 4.46
C LEU A 80 27.13 20.63 4.37
N ASN A 81 26.68 19.95 5.42
CA ASN A 81 26.54 18.51 5.43
C ASN A 81 25.15 18.06 4.95
N THR A 82 25.05 17.55 3.72
CA THR A 82 23.79 16.97 3.20
C THR A 82 23.81 15.43 3.20
N GLU A 83 24.86 14.83 3.75
CA GLU A 83 25.09 13.37 3.71
C GLU A 83 24.10 12.57 4.59
N GLY A 84 23.52 13.20 5.62
CA GLY A 84 22.53 12.57 6.52
C GLY A 84 21.19 12.22 5.88
N ILE A 85 20.86 12.80 4.72
CA ILE A 85 19.54 12.63 4.06
C ILE A 85 19.42 11.23 3.40
N GLY A 86 20.53 10.52 3.19
CA GLY A 86 20.56 9.18 2.59
C GLY A 86 20.57 8.01 3.59
N MET A 87 20.58 8.25 4.91
CA MET A 87 20.76 7.20 5.93
C MET A 87 19.44 6.61 6.45
N LEU A 88 18.43 6.47 5.59
CA LEU A 88 17.21 5.74 5.94
C LEU A 88 17.47 4.23 5.87
N ARG A 89 16.74 3.47 6.70
CA ARG A 89 16.78 2.01 6.83
C ARG A 89 17.07 1.34 5.48
N ARG A 90 18.17 0.57 5.38
CA ARG A 90 18.51 -0.17 4.15
C ARG A 90 17.81 -1.54 4.19
N VAL A 91 17.38 -2.04 3.03
CA VAL A 91 16.79 -3.38 2.94
C VAL A 91 17.82 -4.35 2.38
N GLU A 92 18.18 -5.37 3.15
CA GLU A 92 19.04 -6.47 2.73
C GLU A 92 18.27 -7.79 2.85
N ASN A 93 18.16 -8.56 1.77
CA ASN A 93 17.44 -9.84 1.74
C ASN A 93 15.99 -9.77 2.25
N GLY A 94 15.30 -8.64 2.01
CA GLY A 94 13.94 -8.41 2.49
C GLY A 94 13.84 -8.05 3.97
N GLN A 95 14.97 -7.88 4.67
CA GLN A 95 15.01 -7.43 6.06
C GLN A 95 15.47 -5.97 6.13
N ILE A 96 14.74 -5.18 6.91
CA ILE A 96 15.07 -3.79 7.21
C ILE A 96 16.24 -3.77 8.19
N ILE A 97 17.37 -3.19 7.79
CA ILE A 97 18.56 -3.02 8.61
C ILE A 97 18.60 -1.57 9.12
N LEU A 98 18.37 -1.42 10.43
CA LEU A 98 18.51 -0.14 11.12
C LEU A 98 20.00 0.15 11.40
N PRO A 99 20.53 1.33 11.03
CA PRO A 99 21.90 1.69 11.38
C PRO A 99 22.09 1.72 12.91
N ALA A 100 23.26 1.31 13.39
CA ALA A 100 23.54 1.15 14.82
C ALA A 100 23.25 2.41 15.66
N VAL A 101 23.44 3.60 15.08
CA VAL A 101 23.18 4.89 15.73
C VAL A 101 21.70 5.17 16.03
N TYR A 102 20.77 4.38 15.49
CA TYR A 102 19.32 4.52 15.70
C TYR A 102 18.72 3.37 16.50
N GLN A 103 19.51 2.38 16.96
CA GLN A 103 19.00 1.25 17.75
C GLN A 103 18.33 1.69 19.05
N ASP A 104 18.82 2.78 19.65
CA ASP A 104 18.30 3.30 20.91
C ASP A 104 16.95 4.05 20.77
N MET A 105 16.49 4.28 19.53
CA MET A 105 15.25 5.01 19.21
C MET A 105 14.04 4.08 19.01
N GLU A 106 14.23 2.77 19.16
CA GLU A 106 13.23 1.71 18.88
C GLU A 106 12.14 1.59 19.97
N ALA A 107 12.16 2.42 21.02
CA ALA A 107 11.39 2.21 22.26
C ALA A 107 10.20 3.15 22.50
N GLU A 108 9.67 3.82 21.47
CA GLU A 108 8.41 4.58 21.58
C GLU A 108 7.42 4.04 20.53
N GLU A 109 6.79 2.89 20.82
CA GLU A 109 5.58 2.48 20.09
C GLU A 109 4.40 3.34 20.60
N GLU A 110 3.72 4.01 19.67
CA GLU A 110 2.47 4.72 19.92
C GLU A 110 1.35 3.68 20.12
N ASP A 111 0.66 3.74 21.27
CA ASP A 111 -0.64 3.09 21.45
C ASP A 111 -1.66 3.79 20.53
N GLU A 112 -1.78 3.36 19.27
CA GLU A 112 -2.89 3.77 18.40
C GLU A 112 -4.09 2.85 18.67
N ASP A 113 -5.07 3.39 19.42
CA ASP A 113 -6.38 2.77 19.62
C ASP A 113 -7.08 2.54 18.26
N ASP A 114 -7.17 1.26 17.91
CA ASP A 114 -7.81 0.72 16.71
C ASP A 114 -9.35 0.80 16.84
N GLU A 115 -9.92 2.01 16.86
CA GLU A 115 -11.37 2.19 16.76
C GLU A 115 -11.83 2.02 15.30
N GLN A 116 -12.13 0.76 14.98
CA GLN A 116 -12.83 0.27 13.81
C GLN A 116 -13.86 1.27 13.25
N LEU A 117 -13.58 1.80 12.06
CA LEU A 117 -14.58 2.44 11.21
C LEU A 117 -15.64 1.40 10.83
N LYS A 118 -16.78 1.43 11.53
CA LYS A 118 -17.98 0.69 11.14
C LYS A 118 -18.53 1.30 9.86
N ASP A 119 -18.28 0.59 8.76
CA ASP A 119 -19.01 0.69 7.50
C ASP A 119 -20.39 0.06 7.69
N ASP A 120 -21.40 0.88 8.00
CA ASP A 120 -22.81 0.49 7.92
C ASP A 120 -23.44 1.20 6.72
N ASN A 121 -23.12 0.72 5.52
CA ASN A 121 -23.94 0.97 4.35
C ASN A 121 -25.20 0.08 4.42
N HIS A 122 -26.33 0.64 4.85
CA HIS A 122 -27.64 0.08 4.55
C HIS A 122 -28.58 1.14 3.97
N ASP A 123 -29.08 0.76 2.81
CA ASP A 123 -29.91 1.50 1.87
C ASP A 123 -31.35 1.74 2.39
N GLU A 124 -32.00 2.68 1.72
CA GLU A 124 -33.45 2.84 1.53
C GLU A 124 -34.35 3.55 2.58
N ALA A 125 -34.78 4.74 2.13
CA ALA A 125 -36.17 5.14 1.88
C ALA A 125 -36.95 5.99 2.92
N HIS A 126 -37.73 6.91 2.33
CA HIS A 126 -38.72 7.84 2.91
C HIS A 126 -38.13 9.09 3.57
N GLY A 127 -38.37 10.31 3.10
CA GLY A 127 -39.63 10.86 2.63
C GLY A 127 -40.14 11.85 3.70
N GLU A 128 -40.46 13.06 3.26
CA GLU A 128 -41.24 14.09 3.96
C GLU A 128 -40.55 15.08 4.94
N ASP A 129 -40.68 16.35 4.53
CA ASP A 129 -40.96 17.59 5.28
C ASP A 129 -39.95 18.16 6.28
N GLY A 130 -39.53 19.39 5.99
CA GLY A 130 -38.90 20.25 6.99
C GLY A 130 -38.52 21.61 6.43
N GLU A 131 -39.51 22.45 6.14
CA GLU A 131 -39.30 23.88 5.88
C GLU A 131 -38.59 24.53 7.08
N HIS A 132 -37.32 24.89 6.91
CA HIS A 132 -36.66 25.87 7.77
C HIS A 132 -36.49 27.17 7.00
N GLN A 133 -37.49 28.03 7.13
CA GLN A 133 -37.33 29.46 6.88
C GLN A 133 -36.36 30.01 7.92
N ASP A 134 -35.16 30.40 7.51
CA ASP A 134 -34.35 31.31 8.32
C ASP A 134 -34.41 32.72 7.72
N LYS A 135 -34.97 33.63 8.51
CA LYS A 135 -35.12 35.05 8.21
C LYS A 135 -33.92 35.76 8.84
N SER A 136 -32.85 35.95 8.09
CA SER A 136 -31.83 36.93 8.49
C SER A 136 -32.18 38.30 7.88
N ASN A 137 -32.62 39.15 8.79
CA ASN A 137 -32.99 40.55 8.64
C ASN A 137 -31.75 41.45 8.45
N ASP A 138 -31.57 41.97 7.23
CA ASP A 138 -30.61 43.06 6.98
C ASP A 138 -31.32 44.42 7.08
N ASN A 139 -31.25 45.02 8.27
CA ASN A 139 -31.62 46.41 8.48
C ASN A 139 -30.36 47.29 8.50
N ASN A 140 -30.25 48.07 7.43
CA ASN A 140 -30.01 49.53 7.39
C ASN A 140 -28.68 50.11 7.89
N ALA A 141 -27.90 50.67 6.94
CA ALA A 141 -27.37 52.05 7.00
C ALA A 141 -27.02 52.55 5.59
#